data_AF-A0A368HAQ9-F1
#
_entry.id   AF-A0A368HAQ9-F1
#
_cell.length_a   1.000
_cell.length_b   1.000
_cell.length_c   1.000
_cell.angle_alpha   90.00
_cell.angle_beta   90.00
_cell.angle_gamma   90.00
#
_symmetry.space_group_name_H-M   'P 1'
#
loop_
_entity.id
_entity.type
_entity.pdbx_description
1 polymer ?
#
loop_
_entity_poly.entity_id
_entity_poly.type
_entity_poly.pdbx_seq_one_letter_code
_entity_poly.pdbx_strand_id
1 'polypeptide(L)'
;MHTLWVQFFDALTTLHARAKEVEVIESIIDALAGCVEQLGADGMTEQEVVQIVAIISYQLRKHEKRRLRYKPKKGKQADNARLLFLKGMENEILARISEAIHNLFKVFGKAFFDHMEPLIPNFLQLIDLKRTYQSRQYGVCYIVDCIEFASKVRNELVCLGFLFF
;
A
#
# COMPACT_ATOMS: atom_id res chain seq x y z
N MET A 1 1.51 3.32 -26.21
CA MET A 1 1.72 2.88 -24.82
C MET A 1 0.41 2.88 -24.03
N HIS A 2 -0.38 3.95 -24.07
CA HIS A 2 -1.68 4.02 -23.37
C HIS A 2 -2.62 2.82 -23.64
N THR A 3 -2.79 2.38 -24.91
CA THR A 3 -3.63 1.20 -25.23
C THR A 3 -3.17 -0.09 -24.55
N LEU A 4 -1.86 -0.28 -24.39
CA LEU A 4 -1.30 -1.45 -23.71
C LEU A 4 -1.56 -1.37 -22.20
N TRP A 5 -1.39 -0.19 -21.61
CA TRP A 5 -1.72 0.05 -20.21
C TRP A 5 -3.18 -0.26 -19.91
N VAL A 6 -4.11 0.29 -20.68
CA VAL A 6 -5.56 0.08 -20.46
C VAL A 6 -5.91 -1.42 -20.45
N GLN A 7 -5.39 -2.18 -21.41
CA GLN A 7 -5.62 -3.63 -21.48
C GLN A 7 -4.98 -4.37 -20.30
N PHE A 8 -3.77 -3.99 -19.91
CA PHE A 8 -3.06 -4.60 -18.80
C PHE A 8 -3.72 -4.29 -17.46
N PHE A 9 -4.15 -3.04 -17.25
CA PHE A 9 -4.83 -2.58 -16.06
C PHE A 9 -6.18 -3.29 -15.88
N ASP A 10 -6.96 -3.45 -16.95
CA ASP A 10 -8.19 -4.25 -16.94
C ASP A 10 -7.93 -5.71 -16.54
N ALA A 11 -6.88 -6.33 -17.09
CA ALA A 11 -6.48 -7.69 -16.75
C ALA A 11 -6.06 -7.81 -15.27
N LEU A 12 -5.26 -6.85 -14.75
CA LEU A 12 -4.81 -6.83 -13.35
C LEU A 12 -5.98 -6.63 -12.38
N THR A 13 -6.87 -5.68 -12.66
CA THR A 13 -8.02 -5.39 -11.80
C THR A 13 -9.02 -6.55 -11.78
N THR A 14 -9.27 -7.18 -12.93
CA THR A 14 -10.08 -8.40 -13.05
C THR A 14 -9.45 -9.56 -12.28
N LEU A 15 -8.14 -9.76 -12.40
CA LEU A 15 -7.43 -10.81 -11.67
C LEU A 15 -7.48 -10.56 -10.15
N HIS A 16 -7.26 -9.32 -9.72
CA HIS A 16 -7.33 -8.92 -8.31
C HIS A 16 -8.69 -9.22 -7.69
N ALA A 17 -9.78 -8.99 -8.43
CA ALA A 17 -11.14 -9.24 -7.94
C ALA A 17 -11.41 -10.72 -7.59
N ARG A 18 -10.75 -11.66 -8.28
CA ARG A 18 -10.90 -13.11 -8.06
C ARG A 18 -9.78 -13.74 -7.22
N ALA A 19 -8.64 -13.07 -7.08
CA ALA A 19 -7.47 -13.62 -6.41
C ALA A 19 -7.74 -13.88 -4.91
N LYS A 20 -7.34 -15.06 -4.44
CA LYS A 20 -7.42 -15.47 -3.03
C LYS A 20 -6.05 -15.77 -2.42
N GLU A 21 -5.13 -16.26 -3.25
CA GLU A 21 -3.76 -16.57 -2.85
C GLU A 21 -2.97 -15.28 -2.63
N VAL A 22 -2.26 -15.21 -1.52
CA VAL A 22 -1.58 -13.98 -1.06
C VAL A 22 -0.39 -13.63 -1.94
N GLU A 23 0.25 -14.65 -2.52
CA GLU A 23 1.33 -14.53 -3.49
C GLU A 23 0.86 -13.87 -4.77
N VAL A 24 -0.32 -14.27 -5.27
CA VAL A 24 -0.90 -13.65 -6.47
C VAL A 24 -1.30 -12.20 -6.18
N ILE A 25 -1.86 -11.93 -5.00
CA ILE A 25 -2.21 -10.58 -4.59
C ILE A 25 -0.97 -9.69 -4.49
N GLU A 26 0.10 -10.20 -3.88
CA GLU A 26 1.39 -9.52 -3.78
C GLU A 26 1.91 -9.13 -5.16
N SER A 27 1.99 -10.08 -6.10
CA SER A 27 2.54 -9.83 -7.43
C SER A 27 1.68 -8.88 -8.27
N ILE A 28 0.36 -8.83 -8.04
CA ILE A 28 -0.50 -7.81 -8.67
C ILE A 28 -0.17 -6.41 -8.16
N ILE A 29 0.01 -6.25 -6.84
CA ILE A 29 0.33 -4.93 -6.26
C ILE A 29 1.73 -4.50 -6.70
N ASP A 30 2.68 -5.42 -6.76
CA ASP A 30 4.03 -5.19 -7.31
C ASP A 30 3.97 -4.69 -8.77
N ALA A 31 3.21 -5.38 -9.61
CA ALA A 31 3.02 -4.97 -11.01
C ALA A 31 2.38 -3.58 -11.12
N LEU A 32 1.37 -3.28 -10.29
CA LEU A 32 0.74 -1.95 -10.25
C LEU A 32 1.76 -0.87 -9.83
N ALA A 33 2.56 -1.13 -8.79
CA ALA A 33 3.58 -0.21 -8.32
C ALA A 33 4.61 0.12 -9.41
N GLY A 34 5.09 -0.91 -10.11
CA GLY A 34 6.01 -0.75 -11.24
C GLY A 34 5.39 0.01 -12.40
N CYS A 35 4.12 -0.26 -12.74
CA CYS A 35 3.44 0.47 -13.81
C CYS A 35 3.24 1.95 -13.50
N VAL A 36 2.93 2.31 -12.24
CA VAL A 36 2.86 3.72 -11.82
C VAL A 36 4.17 4.44 -12.09
N GLU A 37 5.30 3.86 -11.69
CA GLU A 37 6.62 4.47 -11.89
C GLU A 37 6.98 4.60 -13.38
N GLN A 38 6.68 3.59 -14.19
CA GLN A 38 7.03 3.57 -15.61
C GLN A 38 6.17 4.49 -16.48
N LEU A 39 4.87 4.62 -16.15
CA LEU A 39 3.94 5.42 -16.94
C LEU A 39 4.00 6.91 -16.60
N GLY A 40 4.29 7.25 -15.34
CA GLY A 40 4.29 8.63 -14.88
C GLY A 40 2.90 9.29 -14.94
N ALA A 41 2.87 10.60 -14.72
CA ALA A 41 1.61 11.33 -14.50
C ALA A 41 0.74 11.40 -15.77
N ASP A 42 1.36 11.52 -16.94
CA ASP A 42 0.67 11.62 -18.24
C ASP A 42 0.23 10.24 -18.79
N GLY A 43 0.68 9.15 -18.16
CA GLY A 43 0.40 7.79 -18.62
C GLY A 43 -0.84 7.16 -18.00
N MET A 44 -1.50 7.84 -17.05
CA MET A 44 -2.67 7.35 -16.33
C MET A 44 -3.76 8.41 -16.25
N THR A 45 -5.01 7.95 -16.28
CA THR A 45 -6.17 8.80 -16.01
C THR A 45 -6.45 8.90 -14.51
N GLU A 46 -7.13 9.96 -14.09
CA GLU A 46 -7.56 10.12 -12.69
C GLU A 46 -8.42 8.94 -12.21
N GLN A 47 -9.31 8.42 -13.07
CA GLN A 47 -10.14 7.27 -12.73
C GLN A 47 -9.30 6.00 -12.45
N GLU A 48 -8.21 5.78 -13.19
CA GLU A 48 -7.30 4.66 -12.97
C GLU A 48 -6.54 4.82 -11.65
N VAL A 49 -6.07 6.03 -11.33
CA VAL A 49 -5.43 6.33 -10.04
C VAL A 49 -6.39 6.06 -8.88
N VAL A 50 -7.64 6.52 -8.97
CA VAL A 50 -8.68 6.25 -7.96
C VAL A 50 -8.92 4.76 -7.79
N GLN A 51 -8.92 3.98 -8.87
CA GLN A 51 -9.06 2.52 -8.80
C GLN A 51 -7.86 1.83 -8.15
N ILE A 52 -6.63 2.28 -8.44
CA ILE A 52 -5.42 1.78 -7.78
C ILE A 52 -5.49 2.04 -6.27
N VAL A 53 -5.86 3.27 -5.88
CA VAL A 53 -6.06 3.63 -4.46
C VAL A 53 -7.15 2.77 -3.82
N ALA A 54 -8.24 2.47 -4.53
CA ALA A 54 -9.29 1.59 -4.04
C ALA A 54 -8.78 0.14 -3.80
N ILE A 55 -7.92 -0.38 -4.69
CA ILE A 55 -7.27 -1.68 -4.54
C ILE A 55 -6.36 -1.69 -3.30
N ILE A 56 -5.50 -0.67 -3.14
CA ILE A 56 -4.63 -0.50 -1.98
C ILE A 56 -5.45 -0.46 -0.68
N SER A 57 -6.47 0.39 -0.65
CA SER A 57 -7.37 0.57 0.48
C SER A 57 -8.09 -0.74 0.85
N TYR A 58 -8.55 -1.50 -0.15
CA TYR A 58 -9.13 -2.82 0.04
C TYR A 58 -8.12 -3.81 0.64
N GLN A 59 -6.88 -3.84 0.13
CA GLN A 59 -5.87 -4.78 0.60
C GLN A 59 -5.36 -4.45 2.00
N LEU A 60 -5.23 -3.17 2.37
CA LEU A 60 -4.95 -2.75 3.75
C LEU A 60 -6.02 -3.25 4.73
N ARG A 61 -7.31 -3.12 4.38
CA ARG A 61 -8.40 -3.64 5.21
C ARG A 61 -8.41 -5.17 5.28
N LYS A 62 -8.04 -5.85 4.19
CA LYS A 62 -7.96 -7.31 4.15
C LYS A 62 -6.77 -7.85 4.93
N HIS A 63 -5.63 -7.16 4.89
CA HIS A 63 -4.45 -7.47 5.70
C HIS A 63 -4.85 -7.64 7.17
N GLU A 64 -5.66 -6.70 7.72
CA GLU A 64 -6.11 -6.81 9.10
C GLU A 64 -6.91 -8.10 9.37
N LYS A 65 -7.82 -8.45 8.46
CA LYS A 65 -8.63 -9.67 8.58
C LYS A 65 -7.77 -10.94 8.47
N ARG A 66 -6.77 -10.96 7.57
CA ARG A 66 -5.87 -12.11 7.37
C ARG A 66 -4.91 -12.28 8.55
N ARG A 67 -4.31 -11.19 9.03
CA ARG A 67 -3.46 -11.15 10.24
C ARG A 67 -4.15 -11.76 11.46
N LEU A 68 -5.42 -11.43 11.69
CA LEU A 68 -6.19 -11.99 12.81
C LEU A 68 -6.48 -13.49 12.63
N ARG A 69 -6.68 -13.96 11.39
CA ARG A 69 -6.85 -15.39 11.08
C ARG A 69 -5.58 -16.20 11.31
N TYR A 70 -4.41 -15.59 11.12
CA TYR A 70 -3.11 -16.24 11.32
C TYR A 70 -2.62 -16.22 12.78
N LYS A 71 -3.44 -15.75 13.72
CA LYS A 71 -3.17 -15.96 15.14
C LYS A 71 -3.49 -17.42 15.50
N PRO A 72 -2.56 -18.14 16.13
CA PRO A 72 -2.81 -19.52 16.54
C PRO A 72 -4.03 -19.55 17.49
N LYS A 73 -5.01 -20.40 17.17
CA LYS A 73 -6.13 -20.66 18.07
C LYS A 73 -5.63 -21.56 19.20
N LYS A 74 -5.94 -21.22 20.46
CA LYS A 74 -5.60 -22.06 21.61
C LYS A 74 -6.04 -23.52 21.34
N GLY A 75 -5.11 -24.47 21.46
CA GLY A 75 -5.37 -25.90 21.34
C GLY A 75 -5.37 -26.49 19.92
N LYS A 76 -5.07 -25.72 18.85
CA LYS A 76 -4.87 -26.29 17.50
C LYS A 76 -3.41 -26.17 17.08
N GLN A 77 -2.79 -27.32 16.81
CA GLN A 77 -1.46 -27.39 16.19
C GLN A 77 -1.65 -27.06 14.70
N ALA A 78 -1.61 -25.77 14.35
CA ALA A 78 -1.50 -25.37 12.96
C ALA A 78 -0.14 -25.84 12.43
N ASP A 79 -0.07 -26.19 11.14
CA ASP A 79 1.21 -26.36 10.46
C ASP A 79 1.98 -25.04 10.58
N ASN A 80 3.01 -25.05 11.44
CA ASN A 80 3.78 -23.87 11.79
C ASN A 80 4.50 -23.28 10.56
N ALA A 81 4.90 -24.14 9.62
CA ALA A 81 5.60 -23.71 8.40
C ALA A 81 4.65 -22.93 7.49
N ARG A 82 3.46 -23.46 7.21
CA ARG A 82 2.45 -22.76 6.39
C ARG A 82 2.01 -21.44 7.02
N LEU A 83 1.84 -21.40 8.34
CA LEU A 83 1.45 -20.17 9.04
C LEU A 83 2.55 -19.10 8.97
N LEU A 84 3.82 -19.51 9.12
CA LEU A 84 4.97 -18.61 9.01
C LEU A 84 5.07 -18.05 7.59
N PHE A 85 4.92 -18.89 6.58
CA PHE A 85 4.90 -18.48 5.18
C PHE A 85 3.81 -17.44 4.90
N LEU A 86 2.55 -17.72 5.30
CA LEU A 86 1.43 -16.78 5.10
C LEU A 86 1.67 -15.44 5.80
N LYS A 87 2.26 -15.43 7.00
CA LYS A 87 2.65 -14.19 7.68
C LYS A 87 3.75 -13.43 6.93
N GLY A 88 4.72 -14.14 6.36
CA GLY A 88 5.74 -13.55 5.50
C GLY A 88 5.13 -12.87 4.29
N MET A 89 4.27 -13.56 3.55
CA MET A 89 3.58 -13.01 2.38
C MET A 89 2.70 -11.79 2.71
N GLU A 90 2.04 -11.74 3.87
CA GLU A 90 1.32 -10.52 4.26
C GLU A 90 2.24 -9.31 4.48
N ASN A 91 3.47 -9.54 4.94
CA ASN A 91 4.45 -8.46 5.07
C ASN A 91 4.93 -8.02 3.68
N GLU A 92 5.13 -8.95 2.75
CA GLU A 92 5.45 -8.60 1.36
C GLU A 92 4.34 -7.78 0.71
N ILE A 93 3.07 -8.14 0.92
CA ILE A 93 1.93 -7.31 0.47
C ILE A 93 2.02 -5.88 1.03
N LEU A 94 2.34 -5.72 2.32
CA LEU A 94 2.52 -4.38 2.90
C LEU A 94 3.71 -3.65 2.28
N ALA A 95 4.80 -4.35 1.96
CA ALA A 95 5.94 -3.79 1.26
C ALA A 95 5.55 -3.24 -0.10
N ARG A 96 4.85 -4.04 -0.92
CA ARG A 96 4.36 -3.63 -2.25
C ARG A 96 3.36 -2.48 -2.17
N ILE A 97 2.50 -2.45 -1.15
CA ILE A 97 1.60 -1.32 -0.91
C ILE A 97 2.39 -0.04 -0.58
N SER A 98 3.41 -0.14 0.27
CA SER A 98 4.27 0.99 0.60
C SER A 98 4.99 1.52 -0.63
N GLU A 99 5.50 0.63 -1.48
CA GLU A 99 6.15 0.97 -2.74
C GLU A 99 5.19 1.64 -3.74
N ALA A 100 3.98 1.09 -3.90
CA ALA A 100 2.95 1.67 -4.75
C ALA A 100 2.60 3.10 -4.32
N ILE A 101 2.47 3.35 -3.02
CA ILE A 101 2.18 4.69 -2.49
C ILE A 101 3.34 5.63 -2.70
N HIS A 102 4.57 5.20 -2.42
CA HIS A 102 5.76 6.01 -2.69
C HIS A 102 5.84 6.40 -4.17
N ASN A 103 5.59 5.46 -5.08
CA ASN A 103 5.58 5.71 -6.53
C ASN A 103 4.45 6.67 -6.93
N LEU A 104 3.25 6.53 -6.36
CA LEU A 104 2.15 7.47 -6.59
C LEU A 104 2.48 8.88 -6.09
N PHE A 105 3.10 9.02 -4.92
CA PHE A 105 3.59 10.32 -4.44
C PHE A 105 4.71 10.88 -5.33
N LYS A 106 5.64 10.04 -5.80
CA LYS A 106 6.72 10.45 -6.71
C LYS A 106 6.17 10.98 -8.04
N VAL A 107 5.10 10.36 -8.54
CA VAL A 107 4.47 10.72 -9.82
C VAL A 107 3.55 11.93 -9.70
N PHE A 108 2.64 11.95 -8.73
CA PHE A 108 1.57 12.95 -8.62
C PHE A 108 1.84 14.04 -7.57
N GLY A 109 2.86 13.84 -6.74
CA GLY A 109 3.28 14.81 -5.72
C GLY A 109 2.14 15.22 -4.80
N LYS A 110 1.91 16.53 -4.68
CA LYS A 110 0.91 17.11 -3.79
C LYS A 110 -0.52 16.71 -4.16
N ALA A 111 -0.84 16.56 -5.44
CA ALA A 111 -2.20 16.26 -5.88
C ALA A 111 -2.68 14.89 -5.36
N PHE A 112 -1.74 13.98 -5.02
CA PHE A 112 -2.08 12.67 -4.51
C PHE A 112 -2.68 12.68 -3.09
N PHE A 113 -2.46 13.74 -2.31
CA PHE A 113 -2.97 13.80 -0.94
C PHE A 113 -4.50 13.69 -0.87
N ASP A 114 -5.22 14.25 -1.85
CA ASP A 114 -6.68 14.21 -1.91
C ASP A 114 -7.22 12.77 -2.00
N HIS A 115 -6.44 11.85 -2.60
CA HIS A 115 -6.79 10.44 -2.66
C HIS A 115 -6.37 9.66 -1.40
N MET A 116 -5.39 10.16 -0.64
CA MET A 116 -4.79 9.45 0.48
C MET A 116 -5.43 9.73 1.84
N GLU A 117 -6.08 10.88 2.00
CA GLU A 117 -6.73 11.26 3.27
C GLU A 117 -7.65 10.15 3.83
N PRO A 118 -8.50 9.47 3.03
CA PRO A 118 -9.36 8.40 3.54
C PRO A 118 -8.60 7.16 4.03
N LEU A 119 -7.34 6.97 3.63
CA LEU A 119 -6.53 5.80 3.98
C LEU A 119 -5.73 6.01 5.27
N ILE A 120 -5.59 7.25 5.75
CA ILE A 120 -4.83 7.59 6.98
C ILE A 120 -5.19 6.68 8.16
N PRO A 121 -6.47 6.41 8.49
CA PRO A 121 -6.81 5.56 9.63
C PRO A 121 -6.28 4.12 9.47
N ASN A 122 -6.18 3.60 8.25
CA ASN A 122 -5.63 2.27 8.01
C ASN A 122 -4.12 2.22 8.26
N PHE A 123 -3.39 3.26 7.86
CA PHE A 123 -1.95 3.36 8.12
C PHE A 123 -1.62 3.58 9.60
N LEU A 124 -2.38 4.42 10.30
CA LEU A 124 -2.18 4.64 11.74
C LEU A 124 -2.41 3.37 12.56
N GLN A 125 -3.28 2.46 12.10
CA GLN A 125 -3.43 1.15 12.75
C GLN A 125 -2.17 0.27 12.64
N LEU A 126 -1.33 0.48 11.63
CA LEU A 126 -0.12 -0.32 11.42
C LEU A 126 0.99 0.03 12.42
N ILE A 127 1.01 1.27 12.93
CA ILE A 127 2.02 1.76 13.89
C ILE A 127 1.70 1.44 15.35
N ASP A 128 0.56 0.81 15.65
CA ASP A 128 0.21 0.38 17.01
C ASP A 128 1.34 -0.49 17.62
N LEU A 129 1.75 -0.18 18.85
CA LEU A 129 2.87 -0.85 19.53
C LEU A 129 2.67 -2.36 19.72
N LYS A 130 1.43 -2.85 19.67
CA LYS A 130 1.09 -4.29 19.75
C LYS A 130 1.23 -5.01 18.41
N ARG A 131 1.56 -4.30 17.33
CA ARG A 131 1.79 -4.86 15.98
C ARG A 131 3.16 -5.51 15.87
N THR A 132 3.39 -6.20 14.75
CA THR A 132 4.74 -6.68 14.39
C THR A 132 5.63 -5.49 14.02
N TYR A 133 6.95 -5.68 14.10
CA TYR A 133 7.91 -4.67 13.67
C TYR A 133 7.67 -4.26 12.21
N GLN A 134 7.48 -5.23 11.31
CA GLN A 134 7.26 -4.99 9.88
C GLN A 134 6.00 -4.15 9.63
N SER A 135 4.89 -4.44 10.33
CA SER A 135 3.68 -3.62 10.23
C SER A 135 3.97 -2.17 10.62
N ARG A 136 4.67 -1.96 11.75
CA ARG A 136 5.02 -0.60 12.19
C ARG A 136 5.96 0.09 11.20
N GLN A 137 6.93 -0.63 10.65
CA GLN A 137 7.86 -0.12 9.65
C GLN A 137 7.11 0.46 8.45
N TYR A 138 6.20 -0.29 7.82
CA TYR A 138 5.45 0.20 6.66
C TYR A 138 4.46 1.32 7.02
N GLY A 139 3.87 1.29 8.21
CA GLY A 139 3.09 2.42 8.72
C GLY A 139 3.92 3.70 8.87
N VAL A 140 5.17 3.57 9.31
CA VAL A 140 6.13 4.69 9.39
C VAL A 140 6.60 5.13 8.01
N CYS A 141 6.89 4.21 7.08
CA CYS A 141 7.24 4.54 5.70
C CYS A 141 6.18 5.44 5.04
N TYR A 142 4.89 5.10 5.21
CA TYR A 142 3.80 5.96 4.75
C TYR A 142 3.85 7.37 5.34
N ILE A 143 4.11 7.51 6.64
CA ILE A 143 4.23 8.82 7.30
C ILE A 143 5.45 9.59 6.76
N VAL A 144 6.57 8.90 6.53
CA VAL A 144 7.77 9.48 5.94
C VAL A 144 7.47 10.02 4.54
N ASP A 145 6.77 9.26 3.68
CA ASP A 145 6.36 9.73 2.36
C ASP A 145 5.45 10.97 2.49
N CYS A 146 4.47 10.94 3.40
CA CYS A 146 3.63 12.12 3.64
C CYS A 146 4.47 13.34 4.02
N ILE A 147 5.47 13.21 4.89
CA ILE A 147 6.34 14.32 5.28
C ILE A 147 7.21 14.77 4.11
N GLU A 148 7.81 13.84 3.37
CA GLU A 148 8.67 14.15 2.23
C GLU A 148 7.90 14.96 1.18
N PHE A 149 6.74 14.47 0.77
CA PHE A 149 5.96 15.06 -0.32
C PHE A 149 5.05 16.22 0.12
N ALA A 150 4.71 16.33 1.41
CA ALA A 150 4.12 17.56 1.96
C ALA A 150 5.15 18.69 2.05
N SER A 151 6.43 18.37 2.31
CA SER A 151 7.47 19.40 2.48
C SER A 151 7.98 20.02 1.17
N LYS A 152 7.80 19.34 0.02
CA LYS A 152 8.02 19.93 -1.32
C LYS A 152 7.06 21.10 -1.64
N VAL A 153 6.15 21.44 -0.70
CA VAL A 153 5.32 22.65 -0.69
C VAL A 153 6.06 23.88 -0.13
N ARG A 154 7.20 23.72 0.57
CA ARG A 154 7.94 24.82 1.22
C ARG A 154 8.78 25.70 0.27
N ASN A 155 8.19 26.21 -0.80
CA ASN A 155 8.51 27.59 -1.21
C ASN A 155 7.52 28.61 -0.61
N GLU A 156 6.49 28.15 0.09
CA GLU A 156 5.60 29.01 0.87
C GLU A 156 5.32 28.36 2.24
N LEU A 157 5.66 29.07 3.31
CA LEU A 157 5.39 28.79 4.73
C LEU A 157 6.24 27.74 5.48
N VAL A 158 7.25 28.25 6.18
CA VAL A 158 7.40 28.17 7.66
C VAL A 158 6.64 27.02 8.34
N CYS A 159 7.27 25.85 8.45
CA CYS A 159 6.92 24.86 9.48
C CYS A 159 8.12 23.92 9.70
N LEU A 160 9.17 24.45 10.32
CA LEU A 160 10.16 23.70 11.08
C LEU A 160 9.88 24.05 12.54
N GLY A 161 9.15 23.20 13.25
CA GLY A 161 8.77 23.49 14.63
C GLY A 161 8.20 22.32 15.43
N PHE A 162 7.84 21.20 14.82
CA PHE A 162 7.30 20.05 15.55
C PHE A 162 7.71 18.75 14.86
N LEU A 163 8.88 18.22 15.20
CA LEU A 163 9.22 16.79 15.08
C LEU A 163 10.61 16.53 15.70
N PHE A 164 10.76 16.91 16.97
CA PHE A 164 11.72 16.30 17.89
C PHE A 164 11.11 16.39 19.30
N PHE A 165 10.35 15.36 19.67
CA PHE A 165 10.19 14.86 21.04
C PHE A 165 9.72 13.41 20.95
#